data_AF-A0A0J5FWU2-F1
#
_entry.id   AF-A0A0J5FWU2-F1
#
_cell.length_a   1.000
_cell.length_b   1.000
_cell.length_c   1.000
_cell.angle_alpha   90.00
_cell.angle_beta   90.00
_cell.angle_gamma   90.00
#
_symmetry.space_group_name_H-M   'P 1'
#
loop_
_entity.id
_entity.type
_entity.pdbx_description
1 polymer ?
#
loop_
_entity_poly.entity_id
_entity_poly.type
_entity_poly.pdbx_seq_one_letter_code
_entity_poly.pdbx_strand_id
1 'polypeptide(L)'
;MTKNEKQFVEDMIRQRGIDFVRIGMMVEVYGDIGTITGMNSSANLDVVFANQQKYGKHSHNCHPTANIKYFDNQGKVIASYPE
;
A
#
# COMPACT_ATOMS: atom_id res chain seq x y z
N MET A 1 -6.12 13.82 9.67
CA MET A 1 -6.03 13.40 8.27
C MET A 1 -5.78 14.63 7.41
N THR A 2 -4.64 14.69 6.73
CA THR A 2 -4.26 15.75 5.80
C THR A 2 -5.15 15.72 4.55
N LYS A 3 -5.14 16.79 3.75
CA LYS A 3 -5.85 16.83 2.46
C LYS A 3 -5.42 15.68 1.53
N ASN A 4 -4.13 15.38 1.53
CA ASN A 4 -3.56 14.33 0.67
C ASN A 4 -4.01 12.92 1.11
N GLU A 5 -4.06 12.67 2.42
CA GLU A 5 -4.55 11.40 2.95
C GLU A 5 -6.05 11.19 2.65
N LYS A 6 -6.86 12.26 2.70
CA LYS A 6 -8.29 12.18 2.32
C LYS A 6 -8.44 11.83 0.85
N GLN A 7 -7.75 12.55 -0.03
CA GLN A 7 -7.78 12.30 -1.48
C GLN A 7 -7.36 10.88 -1.82
N PHE A 8 -6.30 10.37 -1.17
CA PHE A 8 -5.85 9.00 -1.34
C PHE A 8 -6.96 7.98 -1.04
N VAL A 9 -7.67 8.13 0.08
CA VAL A 9 -8.77 7.23 0.46
C VAL A 9 -9.92 7.31 -0.55
N GLU A 10 -10.32 8.52 -0.94
CA GLU A 10 -11.38 8.74 -1.92
C GLU A 10 -11.06 8.07 -3.27
N ASP A 11 -9.80 8.17 -3.73
CA ASP A 11 -9.37 7.56 -4.98
C ASP A 11 -9.23 6.04 -4.90
N MET A 12 -8.76 5.48 -3.77
CA MET A 12 -8.73 4.03 -3.56
C MET A 12 -10.15 3.44 -3.58
N ILE A 13 -11.12 4.12 -2.98
CA ILE A 13 -12.53 3.72 -3.05
C ILE A 13 -13.02 3.83 -4.49
N ARG A 14 -12.82 4.98 -5.14
CA ARG A 14 -13.35 5.25 -6.50
C ARG A 14 -12.76 4.33 -7.57
N GLN A 15 -11.46 4.04 -7.53
CA GLN A 15 -10.76 3.32 -8.60
C GLN A 15 -10.61 1.82 -8.33
N ARG A 16 -10.58 1.42 -7.05
CA ARG A 16 -10.29 0.03 -6.64
C ARG A 16 -11.40 -0.59 -5.79
N GLY A 17 -12.35 0.19 -5.28
CA GLY A 17 -13.37 -0.30 -4.36
C GLY A 17 -12.80 -0.70 -3.00
N ILE A 18 -11.65 -0.14 -2.61
CA ILE A 18 -10.94 -0.50 -1.38
C ILE A 18 -11.01 0.67 -0.40
N ASP A 19 -11.73 0.51 0.70
CA ASP A 19 -12.03 1.56 1.68
C ASP A 19 -11.19 1.50 2.96
N PHE A 20 -10.38 0.46 3.14
CA PHE A 20 -9.56 0.26 4.35
C PHE A 20 -8.10 0.69 4.20
N VAL A 21 -7.58 0.85 2.97
CA VAL A 21 -6.17 1.16 2.73
C VAL A 21 -5.84 2.61 3.10
N ARG A 22 -4.71 2.82 3.78
CA ARG A 22 -4.26 4.13 4.27
C ARG A 22 -2.79 4.34 3.96
N ILE A 23 -2.38 5.60 3.76
CA ILE A 23 -0.96 5.98 3.80
C ILE A 23 -0.40 5.66 5.19
N GLY A 24 0.82 5.14 5.24
CA GLY A 24 1.49 4.66 6.47
C GLY A 24 1.16 3.21 6.85
N MET A 25 0.24 2.55 6.15
CA MET A 25 -0.09 1.15 6.41
C MET A 25 1.06 0.23 5.97
N MET A 26 1.35 -0.78 6.80
CA MET A 26 2.28 -1.85 6.45
C MET A 26 1.65 -2.80 5.44
N VAL A 27 2.44 -3.21 4.46
CA VAL A 27 2.09 -4.22 3.46
C VAL A 27 3.23 -5.22 3.28
N GLU A 28 2.89 -6.42 2.84
CA GLU A 28 3.83 -7.43 2.33
C GLU A 28 3.49 -7.64 0.85
N VAL A 29 4.42 -7.35 -0.05
CA VAL A 29 4.22 -7.44 -1.51
C VAL A 29 5.21 -8.47 -2.05
N TYR A 30 4.72 -9.57 -2.62
CA TYR A 30 5.55 -10.70 -3.06
C TYR A 30 6.55 -11.21 -1.99
N GLY A 31 6.16 -11.14 -0.71
CA GLY A 31 7.00 -11.56 0.42
C GLY A 31 7.91 -10.47 1.00
N ASP A 32 7.98 -9.29 0.40
CA ASP A 32 8.79 -8.17 0.88
C ASP A 32 7.94 -7.14 1.64
N ILE A 33 8.34 -6.81 2.86
CA ILE A 33 7.64 -5.83 3.72
C ILE A 33 7.92 -4.40 3.27
N GLY A 34 6.88 -3.56 3.24
CA GLY A 34 6.99 -2.15 2.94
C GLY A 34 5.87 -1.31 3.56
N THR A 35 5.98 0.00 3.38
CA THR A 35 5.03 1.00 3.87
C THR A 35 4.43 1.79 2.72
N ILE A 36 3.11 1.94 2.71
CA ILE A 36 2.41 2.75 1.70
C ILE A 36 2.73 4.23 1.93
N THR A 37 3.24 4.92 0.90
CA THR A 37 3.53 6.36 0.92
C THR A 37 2.58 7.19 0.05
N GLY A 38 1.80 6.55 -0.82
CA GLY A 38 0.92 7.22 -1.77
C GLY A 38 0.39 6.27 -2.83
N MET A 39 0.02 6.84 -3.97
CA MET A 39 -0.37 6.09 -5.17
C MET A 39 -0.05 6.90 -6.43
N ASN A 40 0.10 6.20 -7.55
CA ASN A 40 0.21 6.83 -8.87
C ASN A 40 -1.17 7.14 -9.50
N SER A 41 -1.16 7.73 -10.71
CA SER A 41 -2.38 8.12 -11.43
C SER A 41 -3.30 6.96 -11.84
N SER A 42 -2.80 5.72 -11.81
CA SER A 42 -3.58 4.49 -12.04
C SER A 42 -4.06 3.83 -10.74
N ALA A 43 -3.94 4.51 -9.59
CA ALA A 43 -4.25 3.98 -8.27
C ALA A 43 -3.54 2.65 -7.95
N ASN A 44 -2.29 2.52 -8.38
CA ASN A 44 -1.37 1.56 -7.79
C ASN A 44 -0.66 2.22 -6.61
N LEU A 45 -0.34 1.42 -5.60
CA LEU A 45 0.29 1.90 -4.37
C LEU A 45 1.75 2.27 -4.62
N ASP A 46 2.16 3.39 -4.05
CA ASP A 46 3.57 3.72 -3.88
C ASP A 46 4.03 3.11 -2.54
N VAL A 47 4.96 2.16 -2.60
CA VAL A 47 5.46 1.43 -1.43
C VAL A 47 6.96 1.65 -1.26
N VAL A 48 7.39 2.09 -0.08
CA VAL A 48 8.81 2.08 0.30
C VAL A 48 9.10 0.79 1.05
N PHE A 49 9.90 -0.09 0.46
CA PHE A 49 10.28 -1.36 1.07
C PHE A 49 11.25 -1.19 2.24
N ALA A 50 11.09 -2.02 3.27
CA ALA A 50 11.94 -2.01 4.45
C ALA A 50 13.38 -2.45 4.13
N ASN A 51 13.55 -3.39 3.19
CA ASN A 51 14.86 -3.81 2.71
C ASN A 51 15.44 -2.79 1.71
N GLN A 52 15.97 -1.69 2.26
CA GLN A 52 16.54 -0.60 1.46
C GLN A 52 17.84 -1.00 0.71
N GLN A 53 18.51 -2.08 1.09
CA GLN A 53 19.67 -2.58 0.34
C GLN A 53 19.24 -3.21 -0.99
N LYS A 54 18.10 -3.90 -1.01
CA LYS A 54 17.54 -4.54 -2.22
C LYS A 54 16.78 -3.53 -3.09
N TYR A 55 16.01 -2.63 -2.48
CA TYR A 55 15.05 -1.77 -3.18
C TYR A 55 15.44 -0.29 -3.25
N GLY A 56 16.48 0.14 -2.52
CA GLY A 56 16.78 1.56 -2.33
C GLY A 56 15.78 2.26 -1.40
N LYS A 57 15.85 3.60 -1.37
CA LYS A 57 15.02 4.46 -0.50
C LYS A 57 13.81 5.09 -1.20
N HIS A 58 13.57 4.76 -2.46
CA HIS A 58 12.48 5.32 -3.26
C HIS A 58 11.23 4.43 -3.18
N SER A 59 10.08 5.00 -3.55
CA SER A 59 8.84 4.25 -3.65
C SER A 59 8.79 3.37 -4.90
N HIS A 60 8.15 2.22 -4.77
CA HIS A 60 7.92 1.25 -5.83
C HIS A 60 6.43 1.16 -6.13
N ASN A 61 6.10 0.94 -7.40
CA ASN A 61 4.73 0.79 -7.88
C ASN A 61 4.23 -0.64 -7.61
N CYS A 62 3.21 -0.78 -6.76
CA CYS A 62 2.62 -2.07 -6.39
C CYS A 62 1.12 -2.09 -6.68
N HIS A 63 0.66 -3.09 -7.42
CA HIS A 63 -0.78 -3.25 -7.65
C HIS A 63 -1.48 -3.63 -6.33
N PRO A 64 -2.61 -2.99 -5.97
CA PRO A 64 -3.24 -3.16 -4.65
C PRO A 64 -3.89 -4.53 -4.42
N THR A 65 -3.81 -5.45 -5.38
CA THR A 65 -4.38 -6.79 -5.29
C THR A 65 -3.45 -7.87 -5.88
N ALA A 66 -2.21 -7.55 -6.25
CA ALA A 66 -1.29 -8.53 -6.83
C ALA A 66 -0.31 -9.00 -5.75
N ASN A 67 -0.49 -10.24 -5.29
CA ASN A 67 0.32 -10.88 -4.25
C ASN A 67 0.66 -9.94 -3.07
N ILE A 68 -0.37 -9.42 -2.40
CA ILE A 68 -0.23 -8.40 -1.36
C ILE A 68 -1.03 -8.74 -0.10
N LYS A 69 -0.43 -8.50 1.07
CA LYS A 69 -1.08 -8.53 2.38
C LYS A 69 -1.09 -7.13 2.99
N TYR A 70 -2.19 -6.78 3.63
CA TYR A 70 -2.38 -5.53 4.38
C TYR A 70 -2.48 -5.85 5.86
N PHE A 71 -1.86 -5.01 6.69
CA PHE A 71 -1.81 -5.21 8.13
C PHE A 71 -2.43 -4.04 8.89
N ASP A 72 -3.03 -4.35 10.03
CA ASP A 72 -3.42 -3.33 11.00
C ASP A 72 -2.20 -2.83 11.83
N ASN A 73 -2.47 -1.92 12.76
CA ASN A 73 -1.45 -1.35 13.64
C ASN A 73 -0.89 -2.34 14.68
N GLN A 74 -1.46 -3.53 14.83
CA GLN A 74 -0.96 -4.60 15.69
C GLN A 74 -0.17 -5.65 14.88
N GLY A 75 -0.03 -5.45 13.56
CA GLY A 75 0.65 -6.40 12.67
C GLY A 75 -0.22 -7.61 12.30
N LYS A 76 -1.54 -7.55 12.50
CA LYS A 76 -2.46 -8.60 12.05
C LYS A 76 -2.89 -8.34 10.61
N VAL A 77 -2.95 -9.40 9.81
CA VAL A 77 -3.46 -9.34 8.44
C VAL A 77 -4.95 -9.00 8.44
N ILE A 78 -5.32 -7.93 7.73
CA ILE A 78 -6.72 -7.50 7.54
C ILE A 78 -7.24 -7.74 6.13
N ALA A 79 -6.36 -7.90 5.15
CA ALA A 79 -6.69 -8.33 3.79
C ALA A 79 -5.48 -9.02 3.15
N SER A 80 -5.74 -10.02 2.30
CA SER A 80 -4.70 -10.77 1.59
C SER A 80 -5.22 -11.13 0.20
N TYR A 81 -4.40 -10.87 -0.83
CA TYR A 81 -4.68 -11.19 -2.22
C TYR A 81 -3.56 -12.08 -2.75
N PRO A 82 -3.71 -13.42 -2.66
CA PRO A 82 -2.71 -14.36 -3.12
C PRO A 82 -2.94 -14.70 -4.59
N GLU A 83 -2.45 -13.86 -5.52
CA GLU A 83 -2.21 -14.16 -6.95
C GLU A 83 -1.67 -12.90 -7.65
#